data_AF-M2A010-F1
#
_entry.id   AF-M2A010-F1
#
_cell.length_a   1.000
_cell.length_b   1.000
_cell.length_c   1.000
_cell.angle_alpha   90.00
_cell.angle_beta   90.00
_cell.angle_gamma   90.00
#
_symmetry.space_group_name_H-M   'P 1'
#
loop_
_entity.id
_entity.type
_entity.pdbx_description
1 polymer ?
#
loop_
_entity_poly.entity_id
_entity_poly.type
_entity_poly.pdbx_seq_one_letter_code
_entity_poly.pdbx_strand_id
1 'polypeptide(L)'
;MSKKRQKEIKRRKNRKKKKKSFIGRLFLFLVYEVIVGGIFSLLIAFYGPFDNVKSTLVGTAMATYKHQYIATTFLSKDEINKILNKDKGISNSSLKENYGDIKIRNKYGNSVERYDINTAKFDG
;
A
#
# COMPACT_ATOMS: atom_id res chain seq x y z
N MET A 1 40.91 -19.57 46.43
CA MET A 1 40.39 -18.97 45.16
C MET A 1 40.62 -17.46 45.20
N SER A 2 41.55 -16.92 44.38
CA SER A 2 42.14 -15.57 44.54
C SER A 2 41.16 -14.40 44.32
N LYS A 3 41.17 -13.42 45.24
CA LYS A 3 40.37 -12.17 45.20
C LYS A 3 40.50 -11.39 43.87
N LYS A 4 41.64 -11.52 43.16
CA LYS A 4 41.84 -10.92 41.82
C LYS A 4 40.88 -11.49 40.77
N ARG A 5 40.66 -12.82 40.76
CA ARG A 5 39.74 -13.47 39.80
C ARG A 5 38.29 -13.02 40.00
N GLN A 6 37.84 -12.85 41.25
CA GLN A 6 36.49 -12.37 41.54
C GLN A 6 36.26 -10.92 41.04
N LYS A 7 37.27 -10.05 41.16
CA LYS A 7 37.20 -8.65 40.72
C LYS A 7 37.10 -8.53 39.18
N GLU A 8 37.82 -9.38 38.45
CA GLU A 8 37.72 -9.43 36.99
C GLU A 8 36.37 -9.96 36.49
N ILE A 9 35.83 -11.01 37.11
CA ILE A 9 34.51 -11.55 36.77
C ILE A 9 33.43 -10.48 36.99
N LYS A 10 33.47 -9.75 38.12
CA LYS A 10 32.54 -8.64 38.41
C LYS A 10 32.65 -7.51 37.38
N ARG A 11 33.88 -7.13 36.99
CA ARG A 11 34.12 -6.10 35.95
C ARG A 11 33.61 -6.52 34.57
N ARG A 12 33.83 -7.78 34.15
CA ARG A 12 33.30 -8.31 32.89
C ARG A 12 31.77 -8.37 32.90
N LYS A 13 31.15 -8.79 34.01
CA LYS A 13 29.68 -8.82 34.18
C LYS A 13 29.07 -7.42 34.09
N ASN A 14 29.68 -6.41 34.71
CA ASN A 14 29.23 -5.02 34.62
C ASN A 14 29.41 -4.41 33.22
N ARG A 15 30.50 -4.71 32.50
CA ARG A 15 30.68 -4.27 31.11
C ARG A 15 29.63 -4.89 30.17
N LYS A 16 29.31 -6.18 30.35
CA LYS A 16 28.23 -6.86 29.59
C LYS A 16 26.85 -6.27 29.90
N LYS A 17 26.55 -5.96 31.17
CA LYS A 17 25.30 -5.28 31.56
C LYS A 17 25.18 -3.87 30.96
N LYS A 18 26.27 -3.07 30.98
CA LYS A 18 26.27 -1.72 30.37
C LYS A 18 26.08 -1.74 28.85
N LYS A 19 26.76 -2.65 28.12
CA LYS A 19 26.56 -2.84 26.67
C LYS A 19 25.13 -3.28 26.32
N LYS A 20 24.51 -4.15 27.12
CA LYS A 20 23.11 -4.59 26.90
C LYS A 20 22.12 -3.42 27.03
N SER A 21 22.36 -2.44 27.90
CA SER A 21 21.48 -1.25 28.03
C SER A 21 21.68 -0.22 26.91
N PHE A 22 22.82 -0.23 26.21
CA PHE A 22 23.08 0.66 25.09
C PHE A 22 22.41 0.12 23.81
N ILE A 23 22.48 -1.19 23.58
CA ILE A 23 21.82 -1.83 22.43
C ILE A 23 20.29 -1.67 22.49
N GLY A 24 19.69 -1.78 23.68
CA GLY A 24 18.25 -1.59 23.85
C GLY A 24 17.81 -0.14 23.60
N ARG A 25 18.63 0.84 24.02
CA ARG A 25 18.37 2.26 23.71
C ARG A 25 18.53 2.57 22.23
N LEU A 26 19.53 1.99 21.57
CA LEU A 26 19.71 2.16 20.12
C LEU A 26 18.53 1.55 19.35
N PHE A 27 18.06 0.37 19.75
CA PHE A 27 16.89 -0.24 19.14
C PHE A 27 15.63 0.63 19.32
N LEU A 28 15.41 1.17 20.53
CA LEU A 28 14.28 2.07 20.79
C LEU A 28 14.37 3.36 19.95
N PHE A 29 15.57 3.92 19.79
CA PHE A 29 15.82 5.08 18.93
C PHE A 29 15.49 4.78 17.46
N LEU A 30 15.90 3.60 16.96
CA LEU A 30 15.67 3.19 15.58
C LEU A 30 14.17 2.99 15.30
N VAL A 31 13.43 2.39 16.25
CA VAL A 31 11.96 2.29 16.16
C VAL A 31 11.31 3.67 16.19
N TYR A 32 11.78 4.56 17.07
CA TYR A 32 11.30 5.94 17.15
C TYR A 32 11.49 6.69 15.82
N GLU A 33 12.67 6.57 15.21
CA GLU A 33 12.99 7.21 13.92
C GLU A 33 12.07 6.70 12.79
N VAL A 34 11.78 5.40 12.74
CA VAL A 34 10.84 4.83 11.76
C VAL A 34 9.42 5.34 11.97
N ILE A 35 8.96 5.46 13.23
CA ILE A 35 7.61 5.97 13.52
C ILE A 35 7.51 7.44 13.12
N VAL A 36 8.45 8.28 13.56
CA VAL A 36 8.45 9.71 13.26
C VAL A 36 8.62 9.95 11.76
N GLY A 37 9.58 9.26 11.13
CA GLY A 37 9.83 9.34 9.70
C GLY A 37 8.64 8.85 8.88
N GLY A 38 7.95 7.80 9.33
CA GLY A 38 6.72 7.30 8.69
C GLY A 38 5.56 8.29 8.76
N ILE A 39 5.36 8.96 9.90
CA ILE A 39 4.33 9.99 10.04
C ILE A 39 4.67 11.21 9.18
N PHE A 40 5.93 11.66 9.23
CA PHE A 40 6.41 12.78 8.39
C PHE A 40 6.30 12.48 6.90
N SER A 41 6.64 11.26 6.46
CA SER A 41 6.55 10.87 5.06
C SER A 41 5.11 10.85 4.58
N LEU A 42 4.16 10.39 5.41
CA LEU A 42 2.74 10.43 5.10
C LEU A 42 2.24 11.88 4.96
N LEU A 43 2.61 12.75 5.90
CA LEU A 43 2.28 14.18 5.84
C LEU A 43 2.85 14.84 4.57
N ILE A 44 4.12 14.61 4.24
CA ILE A 44 4.75 15.15 3.04
C ILE A 44 4.15 14.56 1.77
N ALA A 45 3.75 13.29 1.75
CA ALA A 45 3.09 12.69 0.61
C ALA A 45 1.72 13.35 0.30
N PHE A 46 0.96 13.72 1.34
CA PHE A 46 -0.34 14.37 1.16
C PHE A 46 -0.29 15.90 1.00
N TYR A 47 0.61 16.58 1.71
CA TYR A 47 0.73 18.06 1.69
C TYR A 47 1.88 18.58 0.83
N GLY A 48 2.78 17.72 0.35
CA GLY A 48 3.90 18.10 -0.50
C GLY A 48 3.54 18.28 -1.97
N PRO A 49 4.46 18.83 -2.77
CA PRO A 49 4.31 19.07 -4.21
C PRO A 49 4.49 17.78 -5.05
N PHE A 50 4.08 16.63 -4.54
CA PHE A 50 4.29 15.32 -5.17
C PHE A 50 2.97 14.72 -5.66
N ASP A 51 2.51 15.18 -6.81
CA ASP A 51 1.24 14.74 -7.41
C ASP A 51 1.17 13.22 -7.66
N ASN A 52 2.26 12.62 -8.14
CA ASN A 52 2.31 11.20 -8.50
C ASN A 52 2.25 10.27 -7.26
N VAL A 53 2.93 10.67 -6.18
CA VAL A 53 2.93 9.89 -4.93
C VAL A 53 1.54 9.97 -4.30
N LYS A 54 0.94 11.17 -4.31
CA LYS A 54 -0.41 11.40 -3.83
C LYS A 54 -1.44 10.58 -4.62
N SER A 55 -1.36 10.57 -5.96
CA SER A 55 -2.29 9.80 -6.80
C SER A 55 -2.19 8.30 -6.57
N THR A 56 -0.97 7.76 -6.52
CA THR A 56 -0.73 6.33 -6.28
C THR A 56 -1.21 5.91 -4.90
N LEU A 57 -0.94 6.72 -3.87
CA LEU A 57 -1.34 6.43 -2.49
C LEU A 57 -2.87 6.49 -2.33
N VAL A 58 -3.51 7.53 -2.88
CA VAL A 58 -4.98 7.67 -2.89
C VAL A 58 -5.63 6.56 -3.70
N GLY A 59 -5.10 6.26 -4.89
CA GLY A 59 -5.58 5.17 -5.74
C GLY A 59 -5.52 3.82 -5.04
N THR A 60 -4.39 3.51 -4.39
CA THR A 60 -4.19 2.27 -3.63
C THR A 60 -5.10 2.19 -2.40
N ALA A 61 -5.22 3.29 -1.66
CA ALA A 61 -6.10 3.38 -0.48
C ALA A 61 -7.58 3.24 -0.87
N MET A 62 -7.98 3.83 -2.00
CA MET A 62 -9.36 3.74 -2.51
C MET A 62 -9.69 2.35 -3.07
N ALA A 63 -8.73 1.74 -3.79
CA ALA A 63 -8.84 0.38 -4.30
C ALA A 63 -8.96 -0.66 -3.17
N THR A 64 -8.33 -0.39 -2.03
CA THR A 64 -8.41 -1.27 -0.85
C THR A 64 -9.59 -0.87 0.03
N TYR A 65 -10.71 -1.59 -0.06
CA TYR A 65 -11.96 -1.32 0.69
C TYR A 65 -11.80 -1.03 2.20
N LYS A 66 -10.72 -1.51 2.84
CA LYS A 66 -10.49 -1.33 4.29
C LYS A 66 -9.68 -0.08 4.68
N HIS A 67 -8.99 0.56 3.74
CA HIS A 67 -8.07 1.69 4.04
C HIS A 67 -8.49 3.03 3.42
N GLN A 68 -9.71 3.10 2.90
CA GLN A 68 -10.27 4.33 2.31
C GLN A 68 -10.27 5.51 3.28
N TYR A 69 -10.38 5.23 4.59
CA TYR A 69 -10.40 6.28 5.62
C TYR A 69 -9.14 7.16 5.59
N ILE A 70 -7.97 6.59 5.28
CA ILE A 70 -6.69 7.31 5.23
C ILE A 70 -6.75 8.40 4.16
N ALA A 71 -7.31 8.10 2.99
CA ALA A 71 -7.46 9.10 1.93
C ALA A 71 -8.46 10.19 2.35
N THR A 72 -9.60 9.80 2.96
CA THR A 72 -10.64 10.75 3.37
C THR A 72 -10.27 11.62 4.57
N THR A 73 -9.33 11.20 5.41
CA THR A 73 -8.86 12.02 6.54
C THR A 73 -7.97 13.17 6.10
N PHE A 74 -7.24 13.00 4.99
CA PHE A 74 -6.31 14.01 4.49
C PHE A 74 -6.85 14.81 3.32
N LEU A 75 -7.75 14.24 2.51
CA LEU A 75 -8.31 14.87 1.31
C LEU A 75 -9.84 14.83 1.31
N SER A 76 -10.45 15.87 0.73
CA SER A 76 -11.89 15.87 0.46
C SER A 76 -12.24 14.86 -0.64
N LYS A 77 -13.49 14.37 -0.65
CA LYS A 77 -14.02 13.47 -1.69
C LYS A 77 -13.86 14.06 -3.10
N ASP A 78 -13.98 15.38 -3.23
CA ASP A 78 -13.82 16.08 -4.52
C ASP A 78 -12.37 16.04 -5.01
N GLU A 79 -11.41 16.21 -4.11
CA GLU A 79 -9.98 16.11 -4.45
C GLU A 79 -9.59 14.67 -4.79
N ILE A 80 -10.11 13.69 -4.05
CA ILE A 80 -9.92 12.27 -4.33
C ILE A 80 -10.44 11.95 -5.74
N ASN A 81 -11.66 12.38 -6.07
CA ASN A 81 -12.23 12.19 -7.40
C ASN A 81 -11.42 12.93 -8.48
N LYS A 82 -10.96 14.16 -8.21
CA LYS A 82 -10.10 14.91 -9.14
C LYS A 82 -8.80 14.15 -9.43
N ILE A 83 -8.17 13.59 -8.40
CA ILE A 83 -6.92 12.83 -8.52
C ILE A 83 -7.15 11.51 -9.26
N LEU A 84 -8.20 10.76 -8.92
CA LEU A 84 -8.57 9.53 -9.61
C LEU A 84 -8.89 9.76 -11.09
N ASN A 85 -9.58 10.86 -11.42
CA ASN A 85 -9.90 11.21 -12.80
C ASN A 85 -8.68 11.76 -13.56
N LYS A 86 -7.76 12.48 -12.89
CA LYS A 86 -6.47 12.92 -13.46
C LYS A 86 -5.59 11.72 -13.81
N ASP A 87 -5.55 10.70 -12.95
CA ASP A 87 -4.77 9.48 -13.16
C ASP A 87 -5.37 8.59 -14.26
N LYS A 88 -6.71 8.50 -14.32
CA LYS A 88 -7.42 7.96 -15.49
C LYS A 88 -7.05 8.69 -16.78
N GLY A 89 -6.71 9.98 -16.72
CA GLY A 89 -6.25 10.75 -17.87
C GLY A 89 -4.88 10.32 -18.42
N ILE A 90 -4.03 9.66 -17.61
CA ILE A 90 -2.71 9.18 -18.04
C ILE A 90 -2.82 7.78 -18.70
N SER A 91 -3.82 6.98 -18.30
CA SER A 91 -4.19 5.75 -19.03
C SER A 91 -5.14 5.99 -20.22
N ASN A 92 -5.73 7.18 -20.35
CA ASN A 92 -6.70 7.52 -21.39
C ASN A 92 -6.27 8.72 -22.23
N SER A 93 -4.96 8.93 -22.43
CA SER A 93 -4.52 9.73 -23.57
C SER A 93 -4.84 8.95 -24.86
N SER A 94 -6.07 9.14 -25.35
CA SER A 94 -6.53 8.90 -26.74
C SER A 94 -7.36 7.65 -27.04
N LEU A 95 -8.32 7.26 -26.21
CA LEU A 95 -9.44 6.42 -26.69
C LEU A 95 -10.76 7.02 -26.26
N LYS A 96 -11.21 8.05 -27.01
CA LYS A 96 -12.65 8.27 -27.17
C LYS A 96 -13.17 7.04 -27.92
N GLU A 97 -13.53 5.99 -27.21
CA GLU A 97 -14.17 4.83 -27.83
C GLU A 97 -15.54 5.26 -28.34
N ASN A 98 -15.60 5.54 -29.65
CA ASN A 98 -16.84 5.81 -30.35
C ASN A 98 -17.58 4.48 -30.53
N TYR A 99 -18.42 4.15 -29.54
CA TYR A 99 -19.35 3.01 -29.61
C TYR A 99 -20.29 3.04 -30.83
N GLY A 100 -20.41 4.19 -31.51
CA GLY A 100 -21.25 4.38 -32.69
C GLY A 100 -20.82 3.58 -33.93
N ASP A 101 -19.57 3.09 -33.98
CA ASP A 101 -19.06 2.29 -35.11
C ASP A 101 -19.14 0.77 -34.88
N ILE A 102 -19.56 0.35 -33.67
CA ILE A 102 -19.73 -1.06 -33.33
C ILE A 102 -21.05 -1.57 -33.93
N LYS A 103 -21.03 -1.90 -35.22
CA LYS A 103 -22.17 -2.54 -35.91
C LYS A 103 -22.23 -4.03 -35.59
N ILE A 104 -22.86 -4.37 -34.48
CA ILE A 104 -23.20 -5.77 -34.14
C ILE A 104 -24.31 -6.22 -35.10
N ARG A 105 -23.94 -6.94 -36.18
CA ARG A 105 -24.92 -7.60 -37.06
C ARG A 105 -25.42 -8.84 -36.34
N ASN A 106 -26.54 -8.71 -35.65
CA ASN A 106 -27.22 -9.85 -35.04
C ASN A 106 -27.79 -10.74 -36.16
N LYS A 107 -27.09 -11.84 -36.48
CA LYS A 107 -27.45 -12.75 -37.58
C LYS A 107 -28.43 -13.85 -37.16
N TYR A 108 -28.67 -14.00 -35.86
CA TYR A 108 -29.54 -15.02 -35.28
C TYR A 108 -30.58 -14.33 -34.41
N GLY A 109 -31.83 -14.78 -34.49
CA GLY A 109 -32.94 -14.19 -33.73
C GLY A 109 -32.69 -14.23 -32.22
N ASN A 110 -33.57 -13.58 -31.45
CA ASN A 110 -33.54 -13.48 -29.98
C ASN A 110 -33.58 -14.83 -29.21
N SER A 111 -33.29 -15.95 -29.86
CA SER A 111 -33.20 -17.28 -29.28
C SER A 111 -31.81 -17.50 -28.68
N VAL A 112 -31.77 -17.70 -27.37
CA VAL A 112 -30.58 -18.18 -26.65
C VAL A 112 -30.55 -19.70 -26.78
N GLU A 113 -29.63 -20.23 -27.58
CA GLU A 113 -29.36 -21.67 -27.62
C GLU A 113 -28.30 -22.00 -26.56
N ARG A 114 -28.67 -22.85 -25.59
CA ARG A 114 -27.76 -23.38 -24.58
C ARG A 114 -27.21 -24.72 -25.09
N TYR A 115 -25.90 -24.82 -25.18
CA TYR A 115 -25.20 -26.07 -25.44
C TYR A 115 -24.66 -26.60 -24.12
N ASP A 116 -25.24 -27.69 -23.63
CA ASP A 116 -24.70 -28.40 -22.47
C ASP A 116 -23.57 -29.31 -22.92
N ILE A 117 -22.41 -29.19 -22.29
CA ILE A 117 -21.21 -29.95 -22.66
C ILE A 117 -20.96 -30.98 -21.58
N ASN A 118 -21.48 -32.20 -21.77
CA ASN A 118 -21.23 -33.30 -20.84
C ASN A 118 -19.99 -34.08 -21.27
N THR A 119 -18.98 -34.12 -20.40
CA THR A 119 -17.78 -34.95 -20.55
C THR A 119 -17.53 -35.68 -19.24
N ALA A 120 -16.85 -36.84 -19.29
CA ALA A 120 -16.55 -37.67 -18.13
C ALA A 120 -15.84 -36.96 -16.94
N LYS A 121 -15.33 -35.74 -17.15
CA LYS A 121 -14.65 -34.92 -16.13
C LYS A 121 -15.29 -33.55 -15.88
N PHE A 122 -16.34 -33.19 -16.61
CA PHE A 122 -17.00 -31.89 -16.47
C PHE A 122 -18.45 -31.99 -16.94
N ASP A 123 -19.35 -31.47 -16.11
CA ASP A 123 -20.77 -31.34 -16.42
C ASP A 123 -21.16 -29.87 -16.20
N GLY A 124 -21.61 -29.21 -17.27
CA GLY A 124 -21.92 -27.77 -17.29
C GLY A 124 -22.65 -27.32 -18.54
#